data_AF-A0A835Z0A7-F1
#
_entry.id   AF-A0A835Z0A7-F1
#
_cell.length_a   1.000
_cell.length_b   1.000
_cell.length_c   1.000
_cell.angle_alpha   90.00
_cell.angle_beta   90.00
_cell.angle_gamma   90.00
#
_symmetry.space_group_name_H-M   'P 1'
#
loop_
_entity.id
_entity.type
_entity.pdbx_description
1 polymer ?
#
loop_
_entity_poly.entity_id
_entity_poly.type
_entity_poly.pdbx_seq_one_letter_code
_entity_poly.pdbx_strand_id
1 'polypeptide(L)'
;MRGSPYIRPIEAECRAWEMRLKYAQGLVDEWVACQRTWLYLEPIFSSEDIMRQLPTEAQRFNGPAVQRRRRLWRKTLEDTHKDPNFMAQADPDKKLEEKFKAANQKLEEIQKGM
;
A
#
# COMPACT_ATOMS: atom_id res chain seq x y z
N MET A 1 -24.89 -9.66 11.63
CA MET A 1 -25.92 -8.69 11.19
C MET A 1 -26.75 -9.15 10.00
N ARG A 2 -26.18 -9.81 8.98
CA ARG A 2 -26.91 -10.29 7.78
C ARG A 2 -28.01 -11.34 8.00
N GLY A 3 -28.04 -12.02 9.15
CA GLY A 3 -29.06 -13.03 9.47
C GLY A 3 -30.33 -12.50 10.14
N SER A 4 -30.45 -11.18 10.34
CA SER A 4 -31.63 -10.60 11.00
C SER A 4 -32.80 -10.45 10.02
N PRO A 5 -34.02 -10.89 10.37
CA PRO A 5 -35.20 -10.69 9.53
C PRO A 5 -35.55 -9.20 9.31
N TYR A 6 -35.03 -8.32 10.16
CA TYR A 6 -35.24 -6.87 10.08
C TYR A 6 -34.22 -6.14 9.19
N ILE A 7 -33.29 -6.85 8.54
CA ILE A 7 -32.25 -6.19 7.72
C ILE A 7 -32.78 -5.68 6.38
N ARG A 8 -33.90 -6.22 5.86
CA ARG A 8 -34.40 -5.91 4.50
C ARG A 8 -34.46 -4.41 4.16
N PRO A 9 -34.91 -3.50 5.06
CA PRO A 9 -34.98 -2.07 4.74
C PRO A 9 -33.60 -1.39 4.62
N ILE A 10 -32.58 -1.91 5.31
CA ILE A 10 -31.23 -1.33 5.38
C ILE A 10 -30.17 -2.19 4.67
N GLU A 11 -30.57 -3.31 4.08
CA GLU A 11 -29.64 -4.31 3.56
C GLU A 11 -28.74 -3.74 2.46
N ALA A 12 -29.29 -2.90 1.58
CA ALA A 12 -28.54 -2.24 0.53
C ALA A 12 -27.44 -1.33 1.10
N GLU A 13 -27.77 -0.53 2.11
CA GLU A 13 -26.81 0.35 2.80
C GLU A 13 -25.74 -0.45 3.53
N CYS A 14 -26.14 -1.52 4.25
CA CYS A 14 -25.20 -2.41 4.92
C CYS A 14 -24.23 -3.07 3.92
N ARG A 15 -24.71 -3.53 2.76
CA ARG A 15 -23.87 -4.11 1.71
C ARG A 15 -22.91 -3.08 1.13
N ALA A 16 -23.37 -1.86 0.87
CA ALA A 16 -22.52 -0.78 0.38
C ALA A 16 -21.39 -0.45 1.37
N TRP A 17 -21.71 -0.31 2.65
CA TRP A 17 -20.72 -0.10 3.70
C TRP A 17 -19.75 -1.27 3.84
N GLU A 18 -20.24 -2.50 3.78
CA GLU A 18 -19.38 -3.69 3.83
C GLU A 18 -18.35 -3.71 2.68
N MET A 19 -18.77 -3.35 1.46
CA MET A 19 -17.85 -3.24 0.32
C MET A 19 -16.80 -2.16 0.54
N ARG A 20 -17.22 -0.97 1.02
CA ARG A 20 -16.30 0.14 1.31
C ARG A 20 -15.30 -0.22 2.41
N LEU A 21 -15.75 -0.88 3.47
CA LEU A 21 -14.90 -1.32 4.58
C LEU A 21 -13.91 -2.40 4.16
N LYS A 22 -14.33 -3.35 3.32
CA LYS A 22 -13.43 -4.38 2.76
C LYS A 22 -12.34 -3.76 1.88
N TYR A 23 -12.70 -2.81 1.03
CA TYR A 23 -11.71 -2.06 0.24
C TYR A 23 -10.75 -1.28 1.13
N ALA A 24 -11.29 -0.56 2.13
CA ALA A 24 -10.49 0.19 3.09
C ALA A 24 -9.50 -0.70 3.84
N GLN A 25 -9.92 -1.89 4.27
CA GLN A 25 -9.05 -2.87 4.89
C GLN A 25 -7.93 -3.32 3.94
N GLY A 26 -8.28 -3.73 2.72
CA GLY A 26 -7.29 -4.15 1.71
C GLY A 26 -6.28 -3.05 1.39
N LEU A 27 -6.74 -1.80 1.29
CA LEU A 27 -5.88 -0.64 1.10
C LEU A 27 -4.87 -0.48 2.25
N VAL A 28 -5.30 -0.56 3.51
CA VAL A 28 -4.40 -0.44 4.67
C VAL A 28 -3.38 -1.56 4.68
N ASP A 29 -3.81 -2.80 4.46
CA ASP A 29 -2.92 -3.97 4.46
C ASP A 29 -1.81 -3.83 3.42
N GLU A 30 -2.17 -3.48 2.19
CA GLU A 30 -1.21 -3.29 1.08
C GLU A 30 -0.29 -2.09 1.30
N TRP A 31 -0.83 -1.00 1.84
CA TRP A 31 -0.04 0.20 2.15
C TRP A 31 1.00 -0.08 3.24
N VAL A 32 0.58 -0.70 4.35
CA VAL A 32 1.48 -1.05 5.46
C VAL A 32 2.54 -2.06 4.99
N ALA A 33 2.18 -3.04 4.17
CA ALA A 33 3.13 -3.97 3.57
C ALA A 33 4.19 -3.24 2.72
N CYS A 34 3.77 -2.27 1.90
CA CYS A 34 4.68 -1.47 1.07
C CYS A 34 5.64 -0.63 1.94
N GLN A 35 5.11 0.03 2.97
CA GLN A 35 5.91 0.84 3.88
C GLN A 35 6.94 -0.02 4.63
N ARG A 36 6.51 -1.15 5.20
CA ARG A 36 7.38 -2.07 5.94
C ARG A 36 8.51 -2.61 5.07
N THR A 37 8.17 -3.07 3.87
CA THR A 37 9.16 -3.62 2.94
C THR A 37 10.16 -2.57 2.51
N TRP A 38 9.70 -1.35 2.24
CA TRP A 38 10.60 -0.26 1.88
C TRP A 38 11.54 0.14 3.04
N LEU A 39 11.02 0.25 4.26
CA LEU A 39 11.82 0.55 5.47
C LEU A 39 12.85 -0.53 5.79
N TYR A 40 12.58 -1.78 5.41
CA TYR A 40 13.54 -2.88 5.53
C TYR A 40 14.67 -2.77 4.50
N LEU A 41 14.34 -2.43 3.26
CA LEU A 41 15.31 -2.34 2.16
C LEU A 41 16.17 -1.07 2.20
N GLU A 42 15.65 0.06 2.70
CA GLU A 42 16.38 1.33 2.79
C GLU A 42 17.75 1.21 3.49
N PRO A 43 17.87 0.68 4.72
CA PRO A 43 19.17 0.57 5.39
C PRO A 43 20.12 -0.39 4.66
N ILE A 44 19.61 -1.47 4.07
CA ILE A 44 20.40 -2.45 3.31
C ILE A 44 21.07 -1.78 2.11
N PHE A 45 20.30 -1.08 1.28
CA PHE A 45 20.81 -0.41 0.09
C PHE A 45 21.41 0.98 0.35
N SER A 46 21.47 1.42 1.61
CA SER A 46 22.24 2.60 2.01
C SER A 46 23.72 2.29 2.29
N SER A 47 24.08 1.02 2.47
CA SER A 47 25.46 0.59 2.72
C SER A 47 26.29 0.50 1.43
N GLU A 48 27.44 1.19 1.39
CA GLU A 48 28.36 1.14 0.24
C GLU A 48 28.86 -0.28 -0.07
N ASP A 49 29.10 -1.09 0.96
CA ASP A 49 29.60 -2.46 0.78
C ASP A 49 28.54 -3.36 0.12
N ILE A 50 27.27 -3.23 0.53
CA ILE A 50 26.16 -3.97 -0.07
C ILE A 50 25.91 -3.50 -1.50
N MET A 51 26.03 -2.19 -1.77
CA MET A 51 25.92 -1.66 -3.13
C MET A 51 27.00 -2.21 -4.07
N ARG A 52 28.20 -2.50 -3.56
CA ARG A 52 29.28 -3.14 -4.34
C ARG A 52 29.03 -4.63 -4.57
N GLN A 53 28.43 -5.32 -3.61
CA GLN A 53 28.11 -6.76 -3.71
C GLN A 53 26.90 -7.03 -4.62
N LEU A 54 25.87 -6.18 -4.56
CA LEU A 54 24.62 -6.31 -5.31
C LEU A 54 24.36 -5.04 -6.17
N PRO A 55 25.21 -4.75 -7.18
CA PRO A 55 25.12 -3.50 -7.95
C PRO A 55 23.82 -3.41 -8.77
N THR A 56 23.31 -4.54 -9.27
CA THR A 56 22.07 -4.57 -10.06
C THR A 56 20.85 -4.25 -9.19
N GLU A 57 20.76 -4.86 -8.02
CA GLU A 57 19.67 -4.67 -7.06
C GLU A 57 19.73 -3.27 -6.45
N ALA A 58 20.93 -2.77 -6.15
CA ALA A 58 21.14 -1.40 -5.70
C ALA A 58 20.71 -0.37 -6.75
N GLN A 59 21.01 -0.59 -8.04
CA GLN A 59 20.51 0.27 -9.12
C GLN A 59 18.98 0.18 -9.26
N ARG A 60 18.38 -1.01 -9.10
CA ARG A 60 16.92 -1.18 -9.14
C ARG A 60 16.24 -0.46 -7.96
N PHE A 61 16.82 -0.55 -6.75
CA PHE A 61 16.31 0.10 -5.55
C PHE A 61 16.46 1.63 -5.61
N ASN A 62 17.60 2.13 -6.08
CA ASN A 62 17.81 3.56 -6.28
C ASN A 62 17.11 4.10 -7.54
N GLY A 63 16.63 3.20 -8.39
CA GLY A 63 15.95 3.51 -9.63
C GLY A 63 14.61 4.23 -9.46
N PRO A 64 14.14 4.90 -10.52
CA PRO A 64 12.94 5.75 -10.47
C PRO A 64 11.67 4.96 -10.11
N ALA A 65 11.63 3.65 -10.38
CA ALA A 65 10.49 2.80 -10.07
C ALA A 65 10.26 2.64 -8.55
N VAL A 66 11.32 2.46 -7.76
CA VAL A 66 11.21 2.31 -6.29
C VAL A 66 11.06 3.67 -5.62
N GLN A 67 11.73 4.70 -6.13
CA GLN A 67 11.56 6.08 -5.64
C GLN A 67 10.12 6.60 -5.85
N ARG A 68 9.46 6.24 -6.96
CA ARG A 68 8.02 6.53 -7.15
C ARG A 68 7.13 5.84 -6.11
N ARG A 69 7.46 4.62 -5.67
CA ARG A 69 6.71 3.89 -4.63
C ARG A 69 6.89 4.51 -3.26
N ARG A 70 8.12 4.92 -2.92
CA ARG A 70 8.40 5.72 -1.73
C ARG A 70 7.56 6.99 -1.69
N ARG A 71 7.48 7.68 -2.83
CA ARG A 71 6.67 8.90 -2.97
C ARG A 71 5.18 8.62 -2.85
N LEU A 72 4.70 7.49 -3.39
CA LEU A 72 3.31 7.06 -3.28
C LEU A 72 2.91 6.91 -1.80
N TRP A 73 3.58 6.04 -1.04
CA TRP A 73 3.17 5.77 0.35
C TRP A 73 3.34 6.99 1.26
N ARG A 74 4.35 7.83 1.04
CA ARG A 74 4.52 9.09 1.79
C ARG A 74 3.47 10.13 1.45
N LYS A 75 3.12 10.30 0.17
CA LYS A 75 2.04 11.19 -0.22
C LYS A 75 0.72 10.74 0.38
N THR A 76 0.42 9.44 0.32
CA THR A 76 -0.78 8.89 0.96
C THR A 76 -0.78 9.12 2.47
N LEU A 77 0.37 9.03 3.14
CA LEU A 77 0.51 9.37 4.55
C LEU A 77 0.18 10.84 4.83
N GLU A 78 0.76 11.76 4.04
CA GLU A 78 0.51 13.19 4.16
C GLU A 78 -0.97 13.55 3.90
N ASP A 79 -1.56 12.98 2.86
CA ASP A 79 -2.96 13.21 2.50
C ASP A 79 -3.92 12.65 3.56
N THR A 80 -3.58 11.51 4.18
CA THR A 80 -4.33 10.93 5.31
C THR A 80 -4.11 11.70 6.61
N HIS A 81 -2.95 12.33 6.79
CA HIS A 81 -2.71 13.18 7.96
C HIS A 81 -3.52 14.49 7.90
N LYS A 82 -3.71 15.03 6.69
CA LYS A 82 -4.50 16.26 6.47
C LYS A 82 -6.00 16.04 6.66
N ASP A 83 -6.51 14.88 6.27
CA ASP A 83 -7.93 14.52 6.43
C ASP A 83 -8.05 13.30 7.35
N PRO A 84 -8.50 13.49 8.62
CA PRO A 84 -8.65 12.38 9.57
C PRO A 84 -9.75 11.39 9.15
N ASN A 85 -10.59 11.72 8.17
CA ASN A 85 -11.57 10.79 7.62
C ASN A 85 -10.90 9.81 6.65
N PHE A 86 -10.39 8.70 7.17
CA PHE A 86 -9.76 7.66 6.37
C PHE A 86 -10.67 7.13 5.25
N MET A 87 -12.00 7.11 5.43
CA MET A 87 -12.94 6.65 4.41
C MET A 87 -13.02 7.56 3.18
N ALA A 88 -12.57 8.81 3.29
CA ALA A 88 -12.40 9.71 2.14
C ALA A 88 -11.12 9.38 1.36
N GLN A 89 -10.10 8.82 2.01
CA GLN A 89 -8.88 8.33 1.34
C GLN A 89 -9.04 6.92 0.78
N ALA A 90 -9.77 6.06 1.48
CA ALA A 90 -10.15 4.72 1.05
C ALA A 90 -11.30 4.71 0.03
N ASP A 91 -11.23 5.62 -0.94
CA ASP A 91 -12.15 5.68 -2.06
C ASP A 91 -11.69 4.71 -3.18
N PRO A 92 -12.53 3.76 -3.62
CA PRO A 92 -12.24 2.90 -4.77
C PRO A 92 -11.85 3.67 -6.04
N ASP A 93 -12.42 4.86 -6.25
CA ASP A 93 -12.15 5.66 -7.45
C ASP A 93 -10.69 6.17 -7.50
N LYS A 94 -10.04 6.31 -6.35
CA LYS A 94 -8.62 6.69 -6.26
C LYS A 94 -7.68 5.55 -6.66
N LYS A 95 -8.18 4.31 -6.72
CA LYS A 95 -7.44 3.08 -7.08
C LYS A 95 -6.11 2.94 -6.31
N LEU A 96 -6.12 3.35 -5.04
CA LEU A 96 -4.91 3.32 -4.22
C LEU A 96 -4.49 1.90 -3.87
N GLU A 97 -5.45 1.01 -3.60
CA GLU A 97 -5.18 -0.40 -3.29
C GLU A 97 -4.42 -1.07 -4.45
N GLU A 98 -4.88 -0.88 -5.69
CA GLU A 98 -4.23 -1.41 -6.90
C GLU A 98 -2.81 -0.87 -7.07
N LYS A 99 -2.61 0.43 -6.81
CA LYS A 99 -1.28 1.06 -6.86
C LYS A 99 -0.34 0.47 -5.82
N PHE A 100 -0.83 0.16 -4.62
CA PHE A 100 -0.03 -0.49 -3.57
C PHE A 100 0.24 -1.96 -3.87
N LYS A 101 -0.71 -2.72 -4.43
CA LYS A 101 -0.47 -4.09 -4.90
C LYS A 101 0.64 -4.13 -5.96
N ALA A 102 0.55 -3.24 -6.95
CA ALA A 102 1.60 -3.09 -7.94
C ALA A 102 2.91 -2.61 -7.29
N ALA A 103 2.84 -1.76 -6.25
CA ALA A 103 3.97 -1.33 -5.42
C ALA A 103 4.73 -2.53 -4.85
N ASN A 104 4.00 -3.40 -4.14
CA ASN A 104 4.49 -4.57 -3.41
C ASN A 104 5.08 -5.63 -4.33
N GLN A 105 4.43 -5.97 -5.44
CA GLN A 105 4.97 -6.98 -6.39
C GLN A 105 6.40 -6.69 -6.84
N LYS A 106 6.73 -5.41 -7.05
CA LYS A 106 8.09 -5.03 -7.49
C LYS A 106 9.08 -4.94 -6.35
N LEU A 107 8.61 -4.64 -5.13
CA LEU A 107 9.47 -4.73 -3.96
C LEU A 107 9.82 -6.19 -3.66
N GLU A 108 8.88 -7.12 -3.88
CA GLU A 108 9.13 -8.56 -3.82
C GLU A 108 10.14 -9.04 -4.87
N GLU A 109 10.07 -8.54 -6.11
CA GLU A 109 11.07 -8.86 -7.14
C GLU A 109 12.49 -8.47 -6.71
N ILE A 110 12.65 -7.34 -6.01
CA ILE A 110 13.93 -6.91 -5.46
C ILE A 110 14.33 -7.82 -4.30
N GLN A 111 13.39 -8.14 -3.40
CA GLN A 111 13.67 -9.03 -2.27
C GLN A 111 14.10 -10.44 -2.70
N LYS A 112 13.49 -10.98 -3.76
CA LYS A 112 13.85 -12.30 -4.31
C LYS A 112 15.20 -12.30 -5.05
N GLY A 113 15.69 -11.12 -5.44
CA GLY A 113 16.97 -10.96 -6.13
C GLY A 113 18.16 -10.79 -5.18
N MET A 114 17.91 -10.64 -3.87
CA MET A 114 18.93 -10.65 -2.82
C MET A 114 19.17 -12.09 -2.33
#